data_AF-W6TAL5-F1
#
_entry.id   AF-W6TAL5-F1
#
_cell.length_a   1.000
_cell.length_b   1.000
_cell.length_c   1.000
_cell.angle_alpha   90.00
_cell.angle_beta   90.00
_cell.angle_gamma   90.00
#
_symmetry.space_group_name_H-M   'P 1'
#
loop_
_entity.id
_entity.type
_entity.pdbx_description
1 polymer ?
#
loop_
_entity_poly.entity_id
_entity_poly.type
_entity_poly.pdbx_seq_one_letter_code
_entity_poly.pdbx_strand_id
1 'polypeptide(L)'
;MKKKKKMFISLIISIAAIFVILGSYYLIPITPENAIRLRIVEDFHPINAAKASPKKVSDGVSYTGKNSWSYYSIRKHYVSDTEGSEIHVLGVSKGSLFYKAHFVYPVG
;
A
#
# COMPACT_ATOMS: atom_id res chain seq x y z
N MET A 1 -4.35 -35.45 -25.82
CA MET A 1 -4.05 -34.00 -25.68
C MET A 1 -5.00 -33.21 -24.77
N LYS A 2 -6.33 -33.40 -24.81
CA LYS A 2 -7.30 -32.62 -24.01
C LYS A 2 -7.12 -32.73 -22.48
N LYS A 3 -6.82 -33.93 -21.94
CA LYS A 3 -6.55 -34.13 -20.49
C LYS A 3 -5.30 -33.36 -20.00
N LYS A 4 -4.20 -33.40 -20.77
CA LYS A 4 -2.96 -32.66 -20.45
C LYS A 4 -3.19 -31.13 -20.46
N LYS A 5 -3.98 -30.61 -21.41
CA LYS A 5 -4.38 -29.19 -21.44
C LYS A 5 -5.22 -28.79 -20.21
N LYS A 6 -6.21 -29.59 -19.80
CA LYS A 6 -7.00 -29.31 -18.60
C LYS A 6 -6.15 -29.31 -17.32
N MET A 7 -5.21 -30.25 -17.20
CA MET A 7 -4.30 -30.32 -16.06
C MET A 7 -3.36 -29.11 -16.00
N PHE A 8 -2.86 -28.65 -17.15
CA PHE A 8 -2.02 -27.46 -17.23
C PHE A 8 -2.79 -26.18 -16.86
N ILE A 9 -4.03 -26.03 -17.34
CA ILE A 9 -4.90 -24.91 -16.97
C ILE A 9 -5.21 -24.94 -15.47
N SER A 10 -5.53 -26.11 -14.92
CA SER A 10 -5.77 -26.27 -13.49
C SER A 10 -4.55 -25.86 -12.66
N LEU A 11 -3.35 -26.22 -13.11
CA LEU A 11 -2.10 -25.84 -12.43
C LEU A 11 -1.91 -24.32 -12.42
N ILE A 12 -2.13 -23.66 -13.56
CA ILE A 12 -2.03 -22.19 -13.66
C ILE A 12 -3.03 -21.51 -12.72
N ILE A 13 -4.28 -21.97 -12.69
CA ILE A 13 -5.31 -21.40 -11.82
C ILE A 13 -4.93 -21.57 -10.34
N SER A 14 -4.44 -22.75 -9.95
CA SER A 14 -3.98 -22.98 -8.57
C SER A 14 -2.83 -22.06 -8.19
N ILE A 15 -1.86 -21.88 -9.07
CA ILE A 15 -0.73 -20.97 -8.85
C ILE A 15 -1.23 -19.52 -8.73
N ALA A 16 -2.11 -19.08 -9.62
CA ALA A 16 -2.70 -17.74 -9.56
C ALA A 16 -3.48 -17.51 -8.26
N ALA A 17 -4.24 -18.50 -7.79
CA ALA A 17 -4.97 -18.42 -6.51
C ALA A 17 -4.01 -18.24 -5.32
N ILE A 18 -2.88 -18.97 -5.30
CA ILE A 18 -1.85 -18.82 -4.27
C ILE A 18 -1.29 -17.39 -4.26
N PHE A 19 -0.98 -16.82 -5.44
CA PHE A 19 -0.51 -15.44 -5.54
C PHE A 19 -1.56 -14.41 -5.08
N VAL A 20 -2.84 -14.64 -5.36
CA VAL A 20 -3.92 -13.76 -4.88
C VAL A 20 -4.03 -13.81 -3.36
N ILE A 21 -3.95 -14.99 -2.75
CA ILE A 21 -4.00 -15.15 -1.28
C ILE A 21 -2.78 -14.54 -0.61
N LEU A 22 -1.58 -14.78 -1.15
CA LEU A 22 -0.36 -14.16 -0.63
C LEU A 22 -0.38 -12.64 -0.80
N GLY A 23 -0.84 -12.14 -1.95
CA GLY A 23 -0.97 -10.72 -2.23
C GLY A 23 -1.97 -10.02 -1.30
N SER A 24 -3.11 -10.65 -1.00
CA SER A 24 -4.10 -10.09 -0.08
C SER A 24 -3.60 -10.03 1.36
N TYR A 25 -2.70 -10.93 1.78
CA TYR A 25 -2.06 -10.86 3.09
C TYR A 25 -1.26 -9.57 3.29
N TYR A 26 -0.59 -9.06 2.23
CA TYR A 26 0.13 -7.78 2.27
C TYR A 26 -0.79 -6.55 2.39
N LEU A 27 -2.10 -6.72 2.20
CA LEU A 27 -3.10 -5.67 2.35
C LEU A 27 -3.81 -5.71 3.70
N ILE A 28 -3.54 -6.71 4.54
CA ILE A 28 -4.07 -6.75 5.91
C ILE A 28 -3.33 -5.69 6.74
N PRO A 29 -4.03 -4.67 7.27
CA PRO A 29 -3.41 -3.50 7.89
C PRO A 29 -2.96 -3.76 9.34
N ILE A 30 -2.23 -4.86 9.57
CA ILE A 30 -1.63 -5.21 10.87
C ILE A 30 -0.30 -4.47 11.13
N THR A 31 0.26 -3.82 10.12
CA THR A 31 1.44 -2.96 10.23
C THR A 31 1.14 -1.58 9.63
N PRO A 32 1.86 -0.52 10.06
CA PRO A 32 1.72 0.81 9.46
C PRO A 32 1.92 0.81 7.95
N GLU A 33 2.91 0.06 7.46
CA GLU A 33 3.21 -0.04 6.03
C GLU A 33 2.05 -0.69 5.26
N ASN A 34 1.48 -1.78 5.77
CA ASN A 34 0.35 -2.44 5.12
C ASN A 34 -0.89 -1.56 5.11
N ALA A 35 -1.14 -0.78 6.17
CA ALA A 35 -2.22 0.20 6.17
C ALA A 35 -2.04 1.29 5.10
N ILE A 36 -0.80 1.72 4.85
CA ILE A 36 -0.49 2.64 3.76
C ILE A 36 -0.70 1.98 2.40
N ARG A 37 -0.20 0.76 2.19
CA ARG A 37 -0.42 0.00 0.95
C ARG A 37 -1.91 -0.21 0.68
N LEU A 38 -2.68 -0.60 1.69
CA LEU A 38 -4.13 -0.73 1.61
C LEU A 38 -4.77 0.59 1.20
N ARG A 39 -4.38 1.71 1.80
CA ARG A 39 -4.91 3.02 1.43
C ARG A 39 -4.61 3.41 -0.02
N ILE A 40 -3.44 3.04 -0.54
CA ILE A 40 -3.09 3.26 -1.95
C ILE A 40 -3.94 2.35 -2.88
N VAL A 41 -4.28 1.13 -2.45
CA VAL A 41 -5.23 0.26 -3.17
C VAL A 41 -6.64 0.85 -3.15
N GLU A 42 -7.11 1.35 -2.01
CA GLU A 42 -8.40 2.04 -1.86
C GLU A 42 -8.50 3.28 -2.75
N ASP A 43 -7.36 3.92 -3.06
CA ASP A 43 -7.23 5.02 -4.02
C ASP A 43 -7.11 4.54 -5.47
N PHE A 44 -7.40 3.28 -5.78
CA PHE A 44 -7.34 2.67 -7.13
C PHE A 44 -5.93 2.63 -7.76
N HIS A 45 -4.87 2.61 -6.96
CA HIS A 45 -3.49 2.50 -7.45
C HIS A 45 -2.78 1.20 -6.99
N PRO A 46 -3.31 0.00 -7.31
CA PRO A 46 -2.78 -1.26 -6.78
C PRO A 46 -1.33 -1.56 -7.17
N ILE A 47 -0.90 -1.14 -8.37
CA ILE A 47 0.50 -1.29 -8.82
C ILE A 47 1.43 -0.43 -7.97
N ASN A 48 1.00 0.78 -7.60
CA ASN A 48 1.79 1.67 -6.75
C ASN A 48 1.83 1.18 -5.31
N ALA A 49 0.73 0.58 -4.82
CA ALA A 49 0.69 -0.04 -3.50
C ALA A 49 1.73 -1.17 -3.37
N ALA A 50 1.88 -2.00 -4.42
CA ALA A 50 2.87 -3.08 -4.43
C ALA A 50 4.33 -2.55 -4.46
N LYS A 51 4.56 -1.41 -5.11
CA LYS A 51 5.88 -0.76 -5.18
C LYS A 51 6.16 0.19 -4.02
N ALA A 52 5.18 0.44 -3.15
CA ALA A 52 5.31 1.40 -2.07
C ALA A 52 6.27 0.86 -1.00
N SER A 53 7.27 1.68 -0.68
CA SER A 53 8.18 1.51 0.45
C SER A 53 8.04 2.70 1.38
N PRO A 54 7.02 2.71 2.26
CA PRO A 54 6.78 3.82 3.18
C PRO A 54 7.97 4.00 4.13
N LYS A 55 8.44 5.24 4.29
CA LYS A 55 9.51 5.58 5.22
C LYS A 55 9.00 6.51 6.29
N LYS A 56 9.21 6.15 7.56
CA LYS A 56 8.82 6.99 8.69
C LYS A 56 9.50 8.37 8.57
N VAL A 57 8.72 9.42 8.75
CA VAL A 57 9.21 10.81 8.72
C VAL A 57 9.80 11.15 10.08
N SER A 58 10.88 11.93 10.10
CA SER A 58 11.49 12.44 11.32
C SER A 58 10.60 13.47 12.02
N ASP A 59 10.70 13.52 13.34
CA ASP A 59 9.98 14.51 14.14
C ASP A 59 10.47 15.93 13.77
N GLY A 60 9.54 16.88 13.59
CA GLY A 60 9.86 18.27 13.27
C GLY A 60 8.98 18.94 12.20
N VAL A 61 8.21 18.16 11.43
CA VAL A 61 7.21 18.70 10.48
C VAL A 61 5.82 18.45 11.05
N SER A 62 5.05 19.54 11.20
CA SER A 62 3.65 19.47 11.60
C SER A 62 2.78 19.12 10.40
N TYR A 63 1.83 18.22 10.60
CA TYR A 63 0.86 17.81 9.58
C TYR A 63 -0.57 18.01 10.10
N THR A 64 -1.55 18.09 9.20
CA THR A 64 -2.98 18.26 9.52
C THR A 64 -3.59 17.09 10.30
N GLY A 65 -2.80 16.05 10.61
CA GLY A 65 -3.18 14.90 11.42
C GLY A 65 -3.10 15.15 12.93
N LYS A 66 -3.21 14.08 13.71
CA LYS A 66 -3.10 14.13 15.18
C LYS A 66 -1.67 13.90 15.64
N ASN A 67 -1.26 14.52 16.74
CA ASN A 67 0.07 14.31 17.34
C ASN A 67 0.34 12.85 17.74
N SER A 68 -0.71 12.07 18.01
CA SER A 68 -0.61 10.65 18.34
C SER A 68 -0.38 9.74 17.12
N TRP A 69 -0.37 10.28 15.90
CA TRP A 69 -0.17 9.49 14.69
C TRP A 69 1.30 9.37 14.34
N SER A 70 1.66 8.27 13.67
CA SER A 70 2.97 8.11 13.07
C SER A 70 2.92 8.52 11.60
N TYR A 71 3.85 9.35 11.16
CA TYR A 71 3.87 9.88 9.80
C TYR A 71 4.86 9.11 8.93
N TYR A 72 4.42 8.79 7.71
CA TYR A 72 5.21 8.04 6.75
C TYR A 72 5.16 8.72 5.39
N SER A 73 6.32 8.92 4.81
CA SER A 73 6.48 9.38 3.43
C SER A 73 6.37 8.20 2.47
N ILE A 74 5.70 8.42 1.35
CA ILE A 74 5.70 7.52 0.20
C ILE A 74 6.24 8.29 -1.00
N ARG A 75 7.11 7.66 -1.79
CA ARG A 75 7.45 8.16 -3.12
C ARG A 75 6.40 7.63 -4.08
N LYS A 76 5.54 8.51 -4.59
CA LYS A 76 4.61 8.16 -5.65
C LYS A 76 5.32 8.39 -6.98
N HIS A 77 5.57 7.31 -7.71
CA HIS A 77 5.94 7.39 -9.11
C HIS A 77 4.62 7.39 -9.90
N TYR A 78 4.20 8.55 -10.39
CA TYR A 78 3.14 8.59 -11.39
C TYR A 78 3.68 7.97 -12.68
N VAL A 79 2.80 7.25 -13.40
CA VAL A 79 3.15 6.57 -14.65
C VAL A 79 3.24 7.58 -15.82
N SER A 80 2.92 8.85 -15.59
CA SER A 80 3.16 9.92 -16.55
C SER A 80 4.63 10.35 -16.52
N ASP A 81 5.34 10.13 -17.62
CA ASP A 81 6.75 10.53 -17.81
C ASP A 81 7.01 12.04 -17.62
N THR A 82 5.96 12.85 -17.50
CA THR A 82 6.01 14.31 -17.36
C THR A 82 5.87 14.82 -15.92
N GLU A 83 5.36 14.01 -14.98
CA GLU A 83 5.19 14.43 -13.59
C GLU A 83 6.20 13.67 -12.73
N GLY A 84 7.21 14.39 -12.25
CA GLY A 84 8.26 13.84 -11.39
C GLY A 84 7.73 13.13 -10.15
N SER A 85 8.63 12.48 -9.41
CA SER A 85 8.26 11.77 -8.18
C SER A 85 7.70 12.74 -7.13
N GLU A 86 6.40 12.65 -6.83
CA GLU A 86 5.80 13.42 -5.75
C GLU A 86 5.94 12.63 -4.44
N ILE A 87 6.40 13.31 -3.38
CA ILE A 87 6.49 12.72 -2.04
C ILE A 87 5.22 13.08 -1.29
N HIS A 88 4.36 12.09 -1.03
CA HIS A 88 3.19 12.26 -0.17
C HIS A 88 3.49 11.76 1.23
N VAL A 89 2.87 12.39 2.23
CA VAL A 89 2.93 11.94 3.62
C VAL A 89 1.56 11.43 4.03
N LEU A 90 1.54 10.26 4.65
CA LEU A 90 0.35 9.70 5.27
C LEU A 90 0.54 9.64 6.78
N GLY A 91 -0.50 10.05 7.50
CA GLY A 91 -0.64 9.83 8.93
C GLY A 91 -1.22 8.45 9.19
N VAL A 92 -0.57 7.68 10.04
CA VAL A 92 -1.01 6.34 10.44
C VAL A 92 -1.45 6.35 11.89
N SER A 93 -2.69 5.94 12.11
CA SER A 93 -3.27 5.73 13.44
C SER A 93 -3.32 4.23 13.76
N LYS A 94 -3.09 3.88 15.03
CA LYS A 94 -3.25 2.51 15.54
C LYS A 94 -4.63 2.38 16.16
N GLY A 95 -5.48 1.53 15.59
CA GLY A 95 -6.76 1.10 16.18
C GLY A 95 -6.58 -0.07 17.15
N SER A 96 -7.67 -0.73 17.51
CA SER A 96 -7.66 -1.88 18.43
C SER A 96 -6.96 -3.11 17.85
N LEU A 97 -7.25 -3.43 16.58
CA LEU A 97 -6.70 -4.59 15.86
C LEU A 97 -5.91 -4.21 14.61
N PHE A 98 -6.19 -3.04 14.03
CA PHE A 98 -5.69 -2.63 12.72
C PHE A 98 -5.17 -1.20 12.73
N TYR A 99 -4.18 -0.94 11.90
CA TYR A 99 -3.70 0.39 11.57
C TYR A 99 -4.60 1.02 10.50
N LYS A 100 -4.69 2.35 10.48
CA LYS A 100 -5.41 3.08 9.45
C LYS A 100 -4.58 4.26 8.96
N ALA A 101 -4.42 4.37 7.65
CA ALA A 101 -3.68 5.45 7.01
C ALA A 101 -4.62 6.53 6.48
N HIS A 102 -4.19 7.79 6.63
CA HIS A 102 -4.92 8.99 6.27
C HIS A 102 -4.00 9.92 5.47
N PHE A 103 -4.53 10.54 4.42
CA PHE A 103 -3.84 11.65 3.77
C PHE A 103 -3.71 12.81 4.74
N VAL A 104 -2.53 13.40 4.78
CA VAL A 104 -2.23 14.57 5.60
C VAL A 104 -1.45 15.58 4.77
N TYR A 105 -1.54 16.84 5.17
CA TYR A 105 -0.86 17.95 4.51
C TYR A 105 0.04 18.66 5.53
N PRO A 106 1.19 19.21 5.12
CA PRO A 106 2.02 20.00 6.02
C PRO A 106 1.24 21.22 6.52
N VAL A 107 1.41 21.54 7.80
CA VAL A 107 0.88 22.77 8.42
C VAL A 107 2.08 23.67 8.65
N GLY A 108 2.13 24.78 7.91
CA GLY A 108 3.10 25.87 8.08
C GLY A 108 2.63 26.88 9.09
#